data_AF-A0A7G1I4S1-F1
#
_entry.id   AF-A0A7G1I4S1-F1
#
_cell.length_a   1.000
_cell.length_b   1.000
_cell.length_c   1.000
_cell.angle_alpha   90.00
_cell.angle_beta   90.00
_cell.angle_gamma   90.00
#
_symmetry.space_group_name_H-M   'P 1'
#
loop_
_entity.id
_entity.type
_entity.pdbx_description
1 polymer ?
#
loop_
_entity_poly.entity_id
_entity_poly.type
_entity_poly.pdbx_seq_one_letter_code
_entity_poly.pdbx_strand_id
1 'polypeptide(L)'
;MGPAAAIYGSGSMFVQEEPEHLRRRKLLTPPLHGAALNGYVPIIEDSTRAAMRSWPVDRPFALLPAARALMLDVIVKVVFGVQDPDEVRRLGRPFERLLNLGVSEQLTVRYALRRLGTLRVWPSRARAFREIDDVVLPLIARRRNDPGLTEQRDILALLMCARGDDGEWLSDSEIRDDLITLMLAGHETTATTLAWVFDLLLHHPEALRRVRAEAVSGAEDFTTAVINETLRVRPPAPSRHALPRNRFASATIWWMPERALSSTSSPSTATPASMTIPTSSGPSDSSGCARKPTPGCPSVGA
;
A
#
# COMPACT_ATOMS: atom_id res chain seq x y z
N MET A 1 3.31 10.78 -19.38
CA MET A 1 3.33 9.60 -18.49
C MET A 1 4.50 9.72 -17.54
N GLY A 2 4.24 10.09 -16.29
CA GLY A 2 5.26 10.07 -15.23
C GLY A 2 5.63 8.64 -14.81
N PRO A 3 6.66 8.48 -13.96
CA PRO A 3 7.11 7.16 -13.49
C PRO A 3 6.01 6.39 -12.74
N ALA A 4 5.14 7.06 -11.97
CA ALA A 4 3.99 6.43 -11.33
C ALA A 4 3.02 5.80 -12.37
N ALA A 5 2.70 6.52 -13.45
CA ALA A 5 1.87 5.99 -14.54
C ALA A 5 2.51 4.83 -15.30
N ALA A 6 3.85 4.75 -15.30
CA ALA A 6 4.58 3.63 -15.85
C ALA A 6 4.47 2.37 -14.97
N ILE A 7 4.24 2.49 -13.66
CA ILE A 7 4.10 1.33 -12.77
C ILE A 7 2.63 0.97 -12.55
N TYR A 8 1.83 1.95 -12.13
CA TYR A 8 0.44 1.76 -11.72
C TYR A 8 -0.55 1.84 -12.90
N GLY A 9 -0.13 2.36 -14.05
CA GLY A 9 -1.02 2.65 -15.17
C GLY A 9 -1.57 4.07 -15.10
N SER A 10 -2.09 4.58 -16.22
CA SER A 10 -2.58 5.96 -16.29
C SER A 10 -3.89 6.18 -15.54
N GLY A 11 -4.75 5.17 -15.42
CA GLY A 11 -6.04 5.28 -14.72
C GLY A 11 -5.98 5.05 -13.21
N SER A 12 -4.81 4.67 -12.68
CA SER A 12 -4.60 4.48 -11.24
C SER A 12 -4.86 5.75 -10.44
N MET A 13 -5.48 5.59 -9.26
CA MET A 13 -5.67 6.66 -8.28
C MET A 13 -4.38 7.43 -7.96
N PHE A 14 -3.18 6.81 -7.94
CA PHE A 14 -1.93 7.53 -7.68
C PHE A 14 -1.50 8.50 -8.80
N VAL A 15 -2.16 8.42 -9.95
CA VAL A 15 -1.84 9.21 -11.14
C VAL A 15 -2.94 10.22 -11.45
N GLN A 16 -4.18 9.93 -11.04
CA GLN A 16 -5.30 10.85 -11.22
C GLN A 16 -5.08 12.17 -10.47
N GLU A 17 -5.57 13.26 -11.06
CA GLU A 17 -5.64 14.58 -10.43
C GLU A 17 -7.09 14.86 -10.00
N GLU A 18 -7.28 15.93 -9.22
CA GLU A 18 -8.63 16.40 -8.86
C GLU A 18 -9.41 16.81 -10.12
N PRO A 19 -10.71 16.50 -10.24
CA PRO A 19 -11.60 15.92 -9.21
C PRO A 19 -11.65 14.37 -9.19
N GLU A 20 -11.07 13.71 -10.19
CA GLU A 20 -11.18 12.25 -10.35
C GLU A 20 -10.50 11.48 -9.22
N HIS A 21 -9.36 11.99 -8.73
CA HIS A 21 -8.68 11.44 -7.57
C HIS A 21 -9.58 11.40 -6.32
N LEU A 22 -10.34 12.46 -6.03
CA LEU A 22 -11.25 12.49 -4.88
C LEU A 22 -12.43 11.54 -5.08
N ARG A 23 -13.00 11.46 -6.28
CA ARG A 23 -14.05 10.49 -6.64
C ARG A 23 -13.58 9.05 -6.39
N ARG A 24 -12.43 8.67 -6.96
CA ARG A 24 -11.78 7.37 -6.76
C ARG A 24 -11.54 7.06 -5.29
N ARG A 25 -10.95 8.01 -4.57
CA ARG A 25 -10.64 7.85 -3.15
C ARG A 25 -11.88 7.54 -2.32
N LYS A 26 -12.99 8.26 -2.56
CA LYS A 26 -14.26 8.04 -1.85
C LYS A 26 -14.76 6.62 -2.04
N LEU A 27 -14.63 6.04 -3.24
CA LEU A 27 -15.07 4.69 -3.57
C LEU A 27 -14.14 3.60 -3.02
N LEU A 28 -12.84 3.87 -2.95
CA LEU A 28 -11.82 2.92 -2.47
C LEU A 28 -11.64 2.90 -0.95
N THR A 29 -12.07 3.95 -0.24
CA THR A 29 -11.85 4.08 1.21
C THR A 29 -12.67 3.07 2.04
N PRO A 30 -13.98 2.83 1.78
CA PRO A 30 -14.80 1.97 2.62
C PRO A 30 -14.29 0.53 2.78
N PRO A 31 -13.83 -0.17 1.72
CA PRO A 31 -13.23 -1.51 1.85
C PRO A 31 -11.97 -1.58 2.74
N LEU A 32 -11.36 -0.43 3.04
CA LEU A 32 -10.09 -0.31 3.75
C LEU A 32 -10.24 0.33 5.14
N HIS A 33 -11.47 0.54 5.62
CA HIS A 33 -11.72 1.24 6.89
C HIS A 33 -12.76 0.53 7.77
N GLY A 34 -12.69 0.81 9.07
CA GLY A 34 -13.70 0.42 10.04
C GLY A 34 -13.93 -1.09 10.10
N ALA A 35 -15.21 -1.49 10.13
CA ALA A 35 -15.61 -2.89 10.31
C ALA A 35 -15.14 -3.83 9.18
N ALA A 36 -14.82 -3.32 7.98
CA ALA A 36 -14.31 -4.14 6.88
C ALA A 36 -12.96 -4.79 7.24
N LEU A 37 -12.08 -4.05 7.95
CA LEU A 37 -10.77 -4.54 8.35
C LEU A 37 -10.86 -5.75 9.29
N ASN A 38 -11.86 -5.78 10.18
CA ASN A 38 -12.08 -6.91 11.09
C ASN A 38 -12.34 -8.22 10.33
N GLY A 39 -12.94 -8.14 9.13
CA GLY A 39 -13.16 -9.29 8.26
C GLY A 39 -11.88 -9.88 7.66
N TYR A 40 -10.79 -9.10 7.62
CA TYR A 40 -9.52 -9.53 7.04
C TYR A 40 -8.58 -10.16 8.08
N VAL A 41 -8.79 -9.90 9.37
CA VAL A 41 -7.93 -10.42 10.46
C VAL A 41 -7.80 -11.95 10.38
N PRO A 42 -8.87 -12.76 10.24
CA PRO A 42 -8.74 -14.21 10.13
C PRO A 42 -7.92 -14.65 8.91
N ILE A 43 -8.06 -13.94 7.78
CA ILE A 43 -7.30 -14.21 6.55
C ILE A 43 -5.81 -13.98 6.78
N ILE A 44 -5.45 -12.88 7.47
CA ILE A 44 -4.07 -12.54 7.81
C ILE A 44 -3.48 -13.58 8.77
N GLU A 45 -4.22 -13.97 9.81
CA GLU A 45 -3.80 -14.98 10.78
C GLU A 45 -3.53 -16.35 10.12
N ASP A 46 -4.48 -16.83 9.31
CA ASP A 46 -4.36 -18.12 8.63
C ASP A 46 -3.20 -18.15 7.65
N SER A 47 -3.02 -17.07 6.88
CA SER A 47 -1.92 -16.91 5.93
C SER A 47 -0.57 -16.83 6.66
N THR A 48 -0.50 -16.11 7.78
CA THR A 48 0.70 -16.01 8.61
C THR A 48 1.07 -17.37 9.19
N ARG A 49 0.10 -18.10 9.75
CA ARG A 49 0.32 -19.44 10.29
C ARG A 49 0.78 -20.42 9.21
N ALA A 50 0.18 -20.34 8.01
CA ALA A 50 0.58 -21.16 6.87
C ALA A 50 2.02 -20.86 6.41
N ALA A 51 2.38 -19.58 6.29
CA ALA A 51 3.72 -19.18 5.90
C ALA A 51 4.77 -19.64 6.94
N MET A 52 4.50 -19.41 8.23
CA MET A 52 5.41 -19.79 9.32
C MET A 52 5.71 -21.29 9.34
N ARG A 53 4.76 -22.16 8.97
CA ARG A 53 5.00 -23.62 8.86
C ARG A 53 6.07 -23.99 7.84
N SER A 54 6.31 -23.14 6.84
CA SER A 54 7.36 -23.35 5.83
C SER A 54 8.69 -22.68 6.16
N TRP A 55 8.74 -21.85 7.21
CA TRP A 55 9.96 -21.11 7.54
C TRP A 55 11.01 -22.06 8.14
N PRO A 56 12.29 -21.91 7.75
CA PRO A 56 13.35 -22.76 8.30
C PRO A 56 13.51 -22.58 9.81
N VAL A 57 13.67 -23.70 10.52
CA VAL A 57 13.98 -23.75 11.96
C VAL A 57 15.46 -24.10 12.13
N ASP A 58 16.11 -23.53 13.15
CA ASP A 58 17.52 -23.74 13.50
C ASP A 58 18.54 -23.42 12.39
N ARG A 59 18.14 -22.62 11.40
CA ARG A 59 19.03 -22.12 10.35
C ARG A 59 18.64 -20.71 9.89
N PRO A 60 19.62 -19.86 9.54
CA PRO A 60 19.35 -18.53 9.02
C PRO A 60 18.57 -18.58 7.69
N PHE A 61 17.69 -17.59 7.50
CA PHE A 61 17.01 -17.34 6.23
C PHE A 61 16.77 -15.84 6.02
N ALA A 62 16.51 -15.44 4.78
CA ALA A 62 16.21 -14.05 4.46
C ALA A 62 14.74 -13.73 4.75
N LEU A 63 14.49 -12.79 5.67
CA LEU A 63 13.14 -12.43 6.10
C LEU A 63 12.34 -11.69 5.03
N LEU A 64 12.95 -10.75 4.30
CA LEU A 64 12.22 -9.94 3.32
C LEU A 64 11.58 -10.78 2.20
N PRO A 65 12.28 -11.76 1.57
CA PRO A 65 11.63 -12.70 0.64
C PRO A 65 10.47 -13.48 1.28
N ALA A 66 10.61 -13.94 2.53
CA ALA A 66 9.55 -14.65 3.24
C ALA A 66 8.33 -13.75 3.53
N ALA A 67 8.58 -12.50 3.95
CA ALA A 67 7.56 -11.48 4.19
C ALA A 67 6.83 -11.09 2.90
N ARG A 68 7.54 -10.96 1.77
CA ARG A 68 6.93 -10.71 0.45
C ARG A 68 6.02 -11.87 0.02
N ALA A 69 6.46 -13.12 0.22
CA ALA A 69 5.62 -14.27 -0.10
C ALA A 69 4.33 -14.29 0.75
N LEU A 70 4.46 -14.05 2.06
CA LEU A 70 3.32 -13.92 2.97
C LEU A 70 2.37 -12.78 2.54
N MET A 71 2.91 -11.59 2.27
CA MET A 71 2.07 -10.45 1.90
C MET A 71 1.37 -10.65 0.57
N LEU A 72 1.96 -11.41 -0.38
CA LEU A 72 1.29 -11.73 -1.64
C LEU A 72 0.09 -12.64 -1.39
N ASP A 73 0.27 -13.68 -0.58
CA ASP A 73 -0.79 -14.61 -0.20
C ASP A 73 -1.95 -13.84 0.48
N VAL A 74 -1.65 -13.00 1.46
CA VAL A 74 -2.64 -12.16 2.16
C VAL A 74 -3.37 -11.24 1.19
N ILE A 75 -2.65 -10.43 0.40
CA ILE A 75 -3.30 -9.41 -0.42
C ILE A 75 -4.16 -10.04 -1.52
N VAL A 76 -3.74 -11.18 -2.10
CA VAL A 76 -4.55 -11.89 -3.10
C VAL A 76 -5.84 -12.42 -2.49
N LYS A 77 -5.78 -13.03 -1.30
CA LYS A 77 -6.96 -13.55 -0.61
C LYS A 77 -7.94 -12.44 -0.21
N VAL A 78 -7.42 -11.33 0.32
CA VAL A 78 -8.23 -10.17 0.73
C VAL A 78 -8.86 -9.47 -0.48
N VAL A 79 -8.09 -9.31 -1.57
CA VAL A 79 -8.55 -8.58 -2.75
C VAL A 79 -9.55 -9.39 -3.57
N PHE A 80 -9.28 -10.67 -3.79
CA PHE A 80 -10.07 -11.51 -4.71
C PHE A 80 -11.01 -12.49 -3.99
N GLY A 81 -10.93 -12.61 -2.67
CA GLY A 81 -11.81 -13.50 -1.90
C GLY A 81 -11.58 -14.99 -2.17
N VAL A 82 -10.37 -15.36 -2.59
CA VAL A 82 -10.00 -16.76 -2.90
C VAL A 82 -9.30 -17.41 -1.72
N GLN A 83 -9.43 -18.73 -1.57
CA GLN A 83 -8.76 -19.50 -0.52
C GLN A 83 -7.89 -20.63 -1.06
N ASP A 84 -8.21 -21.12 -2.26
CA ASP A 84 -7.48 -22.21 -2.90
C ASP A 84 -6.04 -21.78 -3.27
N PRO A 85 -5.00 -22.55 -2.87
CA PRO A 85 -3.62 -22.18 -3.15
C PRO A 85 -3.27 -22.10 -4.64
N ASP A 86 -3.90 -22.89 -5.51
CA ASP A 86 -3.67 -22.82 -6.96
C ASP A 86 -4.29 -21.54 -7.54
N GLU A 87 -5.48 -21.16 -7.07
CA GLU A 87 -6.13 -19.91 -7.46
C GLU A 87 -5.35 -18.69 -6.97
N VAL A 88 -4.84 -18.70 -5.74
CA VAL A 88 -3.97 -17.64 -5.21
C VAL A 88 -2.73 -17.48 -6.09
N ARG A 89 -2.05 -18.58 -6.45
CA ARG A 89 -0.90 -18.53 -7.36
C ARG A 89 -1.26 -18.00 -8.74
N ARG A 90 -2.38 -18.46 -9.30
CA ARG A 90 -2.87 -18.02 -10.62
C ARG A 90 -3.15 -16.52 -10.64
N LEU A 91 -3.79 -15.99 -9.60
CA LEU A 91 -4.14 -14.57 -9.48
C LEU A 91 -2.93 -13.69 -9.12
N GLY A 92 -2.02 -14.16 -8.26
CA GLY A 92 -0.86 -13.38 -7.80
C GLY A 92 0.27 -13.28 -8.82
N ARG A 93 0.54 -14.34 -9.60
CA ARG A 93 1.71 -14.43 -10.50
C ARG A 93 1.83 -13.28 -11.51
N PRO A 94 0.76 -12.76 -12.16
CA PRO A 94 0.87 -11.59 -13.03
C PRO A 94 1.35 -10.34 -12.28
N PHE A 95 0.90 -10.15 -11.03
CA PHE A 95 1.29 -9.01 -10.19
C PHE A 95 2.73 -9.11 -9.69
N GLU A 96 3.24 -10.31 -9.37
CA GLU A 96 4.65 -10.51 -8.99
C GLU A 96 5.62 -9.97 -10.05
N ARG A 97 5.30 -10.14 -11.34
CA ARG A 97 6.14 -9.60 -12.41
C ARG A 97 6.11 -8.09 -12.45
N LEU A 98 4.94 -7.49 -12.24
CA LEU A 98 4.82 -6.04 -12.17
C LEU A 98 5.52 -5.47 -10.93
N LEU A 99 5.40 -6.14 -9.78
CA LEU A 99 6.11 -5.84 -8.54
C LEU A 99 7.63 -5.87 -8.77
N ASN A 100 8.15 -6.96 -9.34
CA ASN A 100 9.58 -7.11 -9.65
C ASN A 100 10.10 -6.01 -10.60
N LEU A 101 9.27 -5.55 -11.55
CA LEU A 101 9.61 -4.40 -12.40
C LEU A 101 9.63 -3.08 -11.63
N GLY A 102 8.73 -2.91 -10.64
CA GLY A 102 8.64 -1.72 -9.80
C GLY A 102 9.84 -1.52 -8.87
N VAL A 103 10.46 -2.61 -8.40
CA VAL A 103 11.65 -2.57 -7.51
C VAL A 103 12.98 -2.73 -8.28
N SER A 104 12.95 -3.00 -9.59
CA SER A 104 14.15 -3.22 -10.39
C SER A 104 14.86 -1.91 -10.78
N GLU A 105 16.19 -1.91 -10.73
CA GLU A 105 17.05 -0.83 -11.27
C GLU A 105 16.78 -0.55 -12.77
N GLN A 106 16.20 -1.52 -13.49
CA GLN A 106 15.77 -1.35 -14.88
C GLN A 106 14.76 -0.22 -15.06
N LEU A 107 13.92 0.05 -14.07
CA LEU A 107 12.95 1.15 -14.10
C LEU A 107 13.66 2.50 -14.24
N THR A 108 14.68 2.73 -13.42
CA THR A 108 15.48 3.97 -13.40
C THR A 108 16.24 4.15 -14.71
N VAL A 109 16.93 3.09 -15.17
CA VAL A 109 17.71 3.11 -16.42
C VAL A 109 16.81 3.33 -17.63
N ARG A 110 15.69 2.61 -17.73
CA ARG A 110 14.76 2.76 -18.86
C ARG A 110 14.06 4.10 -18.88
N TYR A 111 13.74 4.66 -17.72
CA TYR A 111 13.18 6.01 -17.66
C TYR A 111 14.19 7.06 -18.14
N ALA A 112 15.45 6.96 -17.72
CA ALA A 112 16.53 7.84 -18.19
C ALA A 112 16.69 7.76 -19.72
N LEU A 113 16.71 6.54 -20.28
CA LEU A 113 16.79 6.32 -21.73
C LEU A 113 15.56 6.86 -22.48
N ARG A 114 14.35 6.71 -21.90
CA ARG A 114 13.09 7.26 -22.44
C ARG A 114 13.10 8.78 -22.50
N ARG A 115 13.66 9.45 -21.49
CA ARG A 115 13.79 10.92 -21.45
C ARG A 115 14.72 11.43 -22.55
N LEU A 116 15.70 10.63 -22.94
CA LEU A 116 16.60 10.89 -24.07
C LEU A 116 15.97 10.57 -25.44
N GLY A 117 14.66 10.27 -25.50
CA GLY A 117 13.95 9.96 -26.74
C GLY A 117 14.17 8.54 -27.25
N THR A 118 14.98 7.73 -26.57
CA THR A 118 15.27 6.33 -26.92
C THR A 118 14.39 5.36 -26.11
N LEU A 119 13.92 4.25 -26.67
CA LEU A 119 13.10 3.23 -25.98
C LEU A 119 11.72 3.70 -25.49
N ARG A 120 10.84 4.10 -26.43
CA ARG A 120 9.42 4.41 -26.16
C ARG A 120 8.60 3.17 -25.76
N VAL A 121 9.10 1.96 -26.04
CA VAL A 121 8.41 0.69 -25.83
C VAL A 121 9.03 -0.05 -24.64
N TRP A 122 8.18 -0.53 -23.73
CA TRP A 122 8.58 -1.42 -22.64
C TRP A 122 7.84 -2.76 -22.76
N PRO A 123 8.35 -3.71 -23.56
CA PRO A 123 7.64 -4.96 -23.85
C PRO A 123 7.33 -5.78 -22.60
N SER A 124 8.26 -5.86 -21.63
CA SER A 124 8.06 -6.58 -20.37
C SER A 124 6.92 -6.00 -19.53
N ARG A 125 6.81 -4.67 -19.44
CA ARG A 125 5.68 -3.99 -18.79
C ARG A 125 4.39 -4.26 -19.55
N ALA A 126 4.38 -4.10 -20.87
CA ALA A 126 3.18 -4.35 -21.68
C ALA A 126 2.71 -5.81 -21.54
N ARG A 127 3.65 -6.76 -21.42
CA ARG A 127 3.34 -8.17 -21.13
C ARG A 127 2.74 -8.34 -19.74
N ALA A 128 3.33 -7.74 -18.70
CA ALA A 128 2.79 -7.82 -17.34
C ALA A 128 1.36 -7.25 -17.24
N PHE A 129 1.11 -6.09 -17.86
CA PHE A 129 -0.23 -5.50 -17.90
C PHE A 129 -1.24 -6.40 -18.64
N ARG A 130 -0.86 -6.99 -19.79
CA ARG A 130 -1.74 -7.93 -20.50
C ARG A 130 -2.06 -9.17 -19.68
N GLU A 131 -1.07 -9.75 -19.01
CA GLU A 131 -1.29 -10.93 -18.16
C GLU A 131 -2.21 -10.64 -16.97
N ILE A 132 -2.16 -9.41 -16.44
CA ILE A 132 -3.12 -8.97 -15.43
C ILE A 132 -4.51 -8.87 -16.08
N ASP A 133 -4.63 -8.26 -17.26
CA ASP A 133 -5.90 -8.12 -17.97
C ASP A 133 -6.54 -9.49 -18.28
N ASP A 134 -5.74 -10.44 -18.73
CA ASP A 134 -6.14 -11.82 -19.07
C ASP A 134 -6.70 -12.59 -17.86
N VAL A 135 -6.38 -12.15 -16.64
CA VAL A 135 -6.85 -12.78 -15.41
C VAL A 135 -7.96 -11.98 -14.74
N VAL A 136 -7.80 -10.65 -14.66
CA VAL A 136 -8.69 -9.75 -13.91
C VAL A 136 -9.98 -9.47 -14.67
N LEU A 137 -9.93 -9.16 -15.97
CA LEU A 137 -11.14 -8.81 -16.73
C LEU A 137 -12.12 -9.99 -16.82
N PRO A 138 -11.70 -11.23 -17.10
CA PRO A 138 -12.60 -12.37 -17.04
C PRO A 138 -13.16 -12.63 -15.64
N LEU A 139 -12.38 -12.39 -14.59
CA LEU A 139 -12.84 -12.52 -13.21
C LEU A 139 -13.93 -11.48 -12.89
N ILE A 140 -13.73 -10.21 -13.27
CA ILE A 140 -14.73 -9.15 -13.11
C ILE A 140 -16.01 -9.52 -13.86
N ALA A 141 -15.90 -9.93 -15.12
CA ALA A 141 -17.05 -10.32 -15.93
C ALA A 141 -17.82 -11.51 -15.30
N ARG A 142 -17.11 -12.50 -14.75
CA ARG A 142 -17.73 -13.62 -14.02
C ARG A 142 -18.45 -13.14 -12.77
N ARG A 143 -17.79 -12.33 -11.93
CA ARG A 143 -18.35 -11.81 -10.67
C ARG A 143 -19.56 -10.89 -10.88
N ARG A 144 -19.62 -10.15 -12.00
CA ARG A 144 -20.79 -9.30 -12.32
C ARG A 144 -22.05 -10.11 -12.55
N ASN A 145 -21.91 -11.35 -13.02
CA ASN A 145 -23.02 -12.26 -13.29
C ASN A 145 -23.30 -13.22 -12.13
N ASP A 146 -22.58 -13.08 -11.01
CA ASP A 146 -22.73 -13.93 -9.83
C ASP A 146 -23.89 -13.42 -8.95
N PRO A 147 -24.96 -14.21 -8.74
CA PRO A 147 -26.06 -13.82 -7.85
C PRO A 147 -25.61 -13.56 -6.40
N GLY A 148 -24.49 -14.15 -5.97
CA GLY A 148 -23.94 -14.00 -4.62
C GLY A 148 -22.99 -12.81 -4.44
N LEU A 149 -22.85 -11.91 -5.43
CA LEU A 149 -21.89 -10.79 -5.39
C LEU A 149 -22.04 -9.92 -4.13
N THR A 150 -23.27 -9.63 -3.70
CA THR A 150 -23.56 -8.76 -2.55
C THR A 150 -23.26 -9.42 -1.20
N GLU A 151 -23.11 -10.73 -1.16
CA GLU A 151 -22.75 -11.48 0.05
C GLU A 151 -21.24 -11.57 0.24
N GLN A 152 -20.47 -11.36 -0.82
CA GLN A 152 -19.02 -11.38 -0.80
C GLN A 152 -18.47 -10.12 -0.14
N ARG A 153 -17.41 -10.28 0.64
CA ARG A 153 -16.78 -9.19 1.43
C ARG A 153 -15.33 -8.94 1.05
N ASP A 154 -14.87 -9.53 -0.06
CA ASP A 154 -13.56 -9.21 -0.63
C ASP A 154 -13.57 -7.84 -1.30
N ILE A 155 -12.38 -7.26 -1.48
CA ILE A 155 -12.28 -5.89 -1.99
C ILE A 155 -12.85 -5.79 -3.41
N LEU A 156 -12.66 -6.80 -4.27
CA LEU A 156 -13.23 -6.80 -5.61
C LEU A 156 -14.77 -6.68 -5.54
N ALA A 157 -15.44 -7.50 -4.75
CA ALA A 157 -16.88 -7.42 -4.57
C ALA A 157 -17.33 -6.06 -4.04
N LEU A 158 -16.61 -5.51 -3.05
CA LEU A 158 -16.91 -4.20 -2.49
C LEU A 158 -16.74 -3.06 -3.50
N LEU A 159 -15.71 -3.11 -4.36
CA LEU A 159 -15.52 -2.13 -5.44
C LEU A 159 -16.58 -2.27 -6.53
N MET A 160 -16.99 -3.49 -6.86
CA MET A 160 -18.09 -3.73 -7.79
C MET A 160 -19.43 -3.24 -7.24
N CYS A 161 -19.60 -3.26 -5.92
CA CYS A 161 -20.79 -2.75 -5.23
C CYS A 161 -20.75 -1.24 -4.94
N ALA A 162 -19.59 -0.60 -5.08
CA ALA A 162 -19.39 0.80 -4.71
C ALA A 162 -20.16 1.74 -5.64
N ARG A 163 -20.79 2.76 -5.04
CA ARG A 163 -21.58 3.79 -5.73
C ARG A 163 -21.03 5.17 -5.44
N GLY A 164 -20.85 5.97 -6.50
CA GLY A 164 -20.48 7.37 -6.39
C GLY A 164 -21.62 8.23 -5.88
N ASP A 165 -21.33 9.51 -5.61
CA ASP A 165 -22.32 10.49 -5.13
C ASP A 165 -23.50 10.64 -6.12
N ASP A 166 -23.24 10.49 -7.42
CA ASP A 166 -24.24 10.54 -8.50
C ASP A 166 -24.89 9.17 -8.78
N GLY A 167 -24.61 8.16 -7.95
CA GLY A 167 -25.09 6.78 -8.13
C GLY A 167 -24.33 5.99 -9.20
N GLU A 168 -23.28 6.54 -9.81
CA GLU A 168 -22.47 5.84 -10.80
C GLU A 168 -21.69 4.67 -10.20
N TRP A 169 -21.45 3.65 -11.03
CA TRP A 169 -20.58 2.52 -10.71
C TRP A 169 -19.16 2.75 -11.23
N LEU A 170 -18.19 2.05 -10.65
CA LEU A 170 -16.90 1.85 -11.30
C LEU A 170 -17.07 0.98 -12.55
N SER A 171 -16.48 1.42 -13.67
CA SER A 171 -16.31 0.61 -14.87
C SER A 171 -15.23 -0.46 -14.67
N ASP A 172 -15.22 -1.49 -15.52
CA ASP A 172 -14.29 -2.61 -15.38
C ASP A 172 -12.83 -2.19 -15.50
N SER A 173 -12.53 -1.19 -16.35
CA SER A 173 -11.18 -0.62 -16.45
C SER A 173 -10.75 0.10 -15.18
N GLU A 174 -11.68 0.77 -14.51
CA GLU A 174 -11.41 1.51 -13.28
C GLU A 174 -11.17 0.55 -12.12
N ILE A 175 -12.03 -0.47 -11.98
CA ILE A 175 -11.84 -1.56 -11.01
C ILE A 175 -10.49 -2.23 -11.24
N ARG A 176 -10.17 -2.58 -12.49
CA ARG A 176 -8.89 -3.20 -12.86
C ARG A 176 -7.69 -2.34 -12.44
N ASP A 177 -7.74 -1.03 -12.69
CA ASP A 177 -6.64 -0.12 -12.34
C ASP A 177 -6.51 0.06 -10.82
N ASP A 178 -7.63 0.06 -10.10
CA ASP A 178 -7.65 0.12 -8.64
C ASP A 178 -7.13 -1.18 -8.01
N LEU A 179 -7.45 -2.35 -8.56
CA LEU A 179 -6.89 -3.63 -8.11
C LEU A 179 -5.36 -3.66 -8.24
N ILE A 180 -4.81 -3.17 -9.35
CA ILE A 180 -3.36 -3.03 -9.53
C ILE A 180 -2.77 -2.10 -8.50
N THR A 181 -3.44 -0.98 -8.26
CA THR A 181 -3.02 0.02 -7.27
C THR A 181 -2.93 -0.60 -5.88
N LEU A 182 -3.96 -1.32 -5.44
CA LEU A 182 -4.02 -1.98 -4.14
C LEU A 182 -2.99 -3.10 -3.99
N MET A 183 -2.87 -3.95 -5.01
CA MET A 183 -1.88 -5.05 -5.03
C MET A 183 -0.45 -4.52 -4.88
N LEU A 184 -0.10 -3.47 -5.61
CA LEU A 184 1.24 -2.87 -5.55
C LEU A 184 1.48 -2.14 -4.23
N ALA A 185 0.51 -1.35 -3.76
CA ALA A 185 0.67 -0.52 -2.58
C ALA A 185 0.76 -1.34 -1.29
N GLY A 186 -0.08 -2.37 -1.15
CA GLY A 186 -0.19 -3.18 0.07
C GLY A 186 0.87 -4.26 0.23
N HIS A 187 1.49 -4.70 -0.88
CA HIS A 187 2.43 -5.82 -0.88
C HIS A 187 3.82 -5.43 -0.37
N GLU A 188 4.50 -4.55 -1.12
CA GLU A 188 5.91 -4.27 -0.91
C GLU A 188 6.15 -3.43 0.37
N THR A 189 5.25 -2.49 0.66
CA THR A 189 5.39 -1.59 1.83
C THR A 189 5.25 -2.34 3.15
N THR A 190 4.24 -3.22 3.25
CA THR A 190 3.98 -4.03 4.44
C THR A 190 5.05 -5.09 4.64
N ALA A 191 5.49 -5.78 3.57
CA ALA A 191 6.56 -6.77 3.66
C ALA A 191 7.89 -6.14 4.11
N THR A 192 8.21 -4.94 3.60
CA THR A 192 9.39 -4.19 4.01
C THR A 192 9.30 -3.73 5.47
N THR A 193 8.12 -3.26 5.89
CA THR A 193 7.88 -2.88 7.29
C THR A 193 8.07 -4.08 8.21
N LEU A 194 7.52 -5.24 7.86
CA LEU A 194 7.67 -6.48 8.63
C LEU A 194 9.15 -6.86 8.76
N ALA A 195 9.92 -6.78 7.66
CA ALA A 195 11.35 -7.05 7.70
C ALA A 195 12.09 -6.10 8.66
N TRP A 196 11.76 -4.80 8.64
CA TRP A 196 12.34 -3.82 9.57
C TRP A 196 11.93 -4.03 11.02
N VAL A 197 10.67 -4.42 11.29
CA VAL A 197 10.20 -4.69 12.65
C VAL A 197 11.07 -5.78 13.28
N PHE A 198 11.28 -6.89 12.56
CA PHE A 198 12.12 -7.98 13.07
C PHE A 198 13.59 -7.59 13.18
N ASP A 199 14.15 -6.89 12.19
CA ASP A 199 15.52 -6.38 12.26
C ASP A 199 15.72 -5.54 13.53
N LEU A 200 14.84 -4.57 13.77
CA LEU A 200 14.89 -3.71 14.95
C LEU A 200 14.68 -4.49 16.25
N LEU A 201 13.69 -5.38 16.32
CA LEU A 201 13.42 -6.17 17.53
C LEU A 201 14.60 -7.09 17.90
N LEU A 202 15.27 -7.68 16.92
CA LEU A 202 16.43 -8.55 17.15
C LEU A 202 17.64 -7.77 17.72
N HIS A 203 17.74 -6.48 17.42
CA HIS A 203 18.75 -5.59 18.02
C HIS A 203 18.32 -4.97 19.36
N HIS A 204 17.06 -5.15 19.78
CA HIS A 204 16.51 -4.60 21.03
C HIS A 204 15.78 -5.69 21.86
N PRO A 205 16.53 -6.56 22.56
CA PRO A 205 15.97 -7.76 23.22
C PRO A 205 14.87 -7.47 24.24
N GLU A 206 14.93 -6.33 24.92
CA GLU A 206 13.91 -5.93 25.90
C GLU A 206 12.56 -5.59 25.22
N ALA A 207 12.59 -4.92 24.06
CA ALA A 207 11.40 -4.69 23.27
C ALA A 207 10.83 -6.02 22.74
N LEU A 208 11.70 -6.92 22.25
CA LEU A 208 11.28 -8.25 21.82
C LEU A 208 10.60 -9.05 22.94
N ARG A 209 11.14 -9.02 24.16
CA ARG A 209 10.56 -9.69 25.32
C ARG A 209 9.15 -9.17 25.63
N ARG A 210 8.94 -7.86 25.55
CA ARG A 210 7.64 -7.22 25.78
C ARG A 210 6.61 -7.57 24.70
N VAL A 211 7.00 -7.52 23.42
CA VAL A 211 6.13 -7.94 22.29
C VAL A 211 5.74 -9.42 22.44
N ARG A 212 6.68 -10.29 22.86
CA ARG A 212 6.36 -11.71 23.13
C ARG A 212 5.39 -11.89 24.29
N ALA A 213 5.50 -11.08 25.35
CA ALA A 213 4.56 -11.14 26.47
C ALA A 213 3.15 -10.72 26.04
N GLU A 214 3.04 -9.65 25.24
CA GLU A 214 1.78 -9.18 24.66
C GLU A 214 1.12 -10.22 23.76
N ALA A 215 1.90 -10.91 22.91
CA ALA A 215 1.40 -11.99 22.06
C ALA A 215 0.78 -13.16 22.85
N VAL A 216 1.21 -13.39 24.10
CA VAL A 216 0.62 -14.43 24.98
C VAL A 216 -0.62 -13.90 25.70
N SER A 217 -0.62 -12.63 26.12
CA SER A 217 -1.75 -12.04 26.85
C SER A 217 -2.90 -11.57 25.94
N GLY A 218 -2.65 -11.44 24.63
CA GLY A 218 -3.59 -10.84 23.67
C GLY A 218 -3.65 -9.32 23.73
N ALA A 219 -2.67 -8.67 24.38
CA ALA A 219 -2.54 -7.21 24.36
C ALA A 219 -1.75 -6.78 23.12
N GLU A 220 -1.96 -5.56 22.63
CA GLU A 220 -1.35 -5.10 21.37
C GLU A 220 -0.79 -3.67 21.45
N ASP A 221 -0.89 -3.00 22.60
CA ASP A 221 -0.55 -1.57 22.74
C ASP A 221 0.93 -1.31 22.45
N PHE A 222 1.82 -2.10 23.06
CA PHE A 222 3.26 -1.96 22.86
C PHE A 222 3.69 -2.44 21.47
N THR A 223 3.10 -3.52 20.97
CA THR A 223 3.33 -4.04 19.62
C THR A 223 2.94 -2.99 18.57
N THR A 224 1.81 -2.31 18.77
CA THR A 224 1.39 -1.17 17.94
C THR A 224 2.40 -0.02 18.02
N ALA A 225 2.90 0.30 19.21
CA ALA A 225 3.93 1.32 19.38
C ALA A 225 5.24 0.97 18.65
N VAL A 226 5.65 -0.31 18.67
CA VAL A 226 6.83 -0.80 17.94
C VAL A 226 6.64 -0.68 16.42
N ILE A 227 5.46 -1.02 15.89
CA ILE A 227 5.15 -0.87 14.46
C ILE A 227 5.22 0.62 14.07
N ASN A 228 4.60 1.50 14.87
CA ASN A 228 4.62 2.94 14.63
C ASN A 228 6.04 3.52 14.68
N GLU A 229 6.85 3.11 15.65
CA GLU A 229 8.25 3.55 15.76
C GLU A 229 9.09 3.02 14.59
N THR A 230 8.83 1.80 14.14
CA THR A 230 9.47 1.23 12.94
C THR A 230 9.14 2.07 11.71
N LEU A 231 7.88 2.43 11.50
CA LEU A 231 7.46 3.28 10.38
C LEU A 231 8.05 4.70 10.47
N ARG A 232 8.31 5.20 11.68
CA ARG A 232 8.97 6.50 11.90
C ARG A 232 10.45 6.48 11.50
N VAL A 233 11.19 5.45 11.92
CA VAL A 233 12.65 5.36 11.73
C VAL A 233 13.04 4.74 10.39
N ARG A 234 12.23 3.79 9.90
CA ARG A 234 12.46 3.01 8.67
C ARG A 234 11.22 3.04 7.77
N PRO A 235 10.77 4.22 7.29
CA PRO A 235 9.61 4.29 6.41
C PRO A 235 9.87 3.54 5.10
N PRO A 236 8.99 2.61 4.67
CA PRO A 236 9.17 1.88 3.42
C PRO A 236 9.06 2.78 2.18
N ALA A 237 8.38 3.92 2.31
CA ALA A 237 8.32 4.98 1.32
C ALA A 237 8.90 6.27 1.91
N PRO A 238 10.24 6.45 1.91
CA PRO A 238 10.91 7.56 2.60
C PRO A 238 10.65 8.95 1.98
N SER A 239 9.91 9.02 0.88
CA SER A 239 9.86 10.20 0.03
C SER A 239 8.48 10.44 -0.57
N ARG A 240 7.83 11.51 -0.10
CA ARG A 240 6.63 12.09 -0.71
C ARG A 240 7.00 13.36 -1.45
N HIS A 241 6.65 13.42 -2.73
CA HIS A 241 6.89 14.59 -3.57
C HIS A 241 5.56 15.23 -3.92
N ALA A 242 5.32 16.45 -3.46
CA ALA A 242 4.20 17.28 -3.91
C ALA A 242 4.72 18.32 -4.89
N LEU A 243 4.10 18.41 -6.07
CA LEU A 243 4.38 19.48 -7.01
C LEU A 243 3.65 20.76 -6.55
N PRO A 244 4.32 21.93 -6.53
CA PRO A 244 3.65 23.17 -6.21
C PRO A 244 2.60 23.50 -7.29
N ARG A 245 1.42 23.93 -6.83
CA ARG A 245 0.17 24.16 -7.60
C ARG A 245 0.26 25.11 -8.81
N ASN A 246 1.40 25.76 -9.08
CA ASN A 246 1.48 26.92 -9.98
C ASN A 246 2.57 26.87 -11.07
N ARG A 247 3.04 25.69 -11.48
CA ARG A 247 3.86 25.56 -12.70
C ARG A 247 3.42 24.38 -13.55
N PHE A 248 2.62 24.68 -14.58
CA PHE A 248 2.50 23.85 -15.76
C PHE A 248 3.83 23.86 -16.51
N ALA A 249 4.68 22.88 -16.22
CA ALA A 249 5.72 22.41 -17.12
C ALA A 249 6.08 20.98 -16.71
N SER A 250 5.95 20.08 -17.67
CA SER A 250 6.32 18.67 -17.61
C SER A 250 7.76 18.47 -17.09
N ALA A 251 7.92 18.15 -15.79
CA ALA A 251 9.20 17.74 -15.20
C ALA A 251 8.93 16.84 -13.97
N THR A 252 9.00 15.52 -14.16
CA THR A 252 10.11 14.63 -13.75
C THR A 252 10.37 14.58 -12.25
N ILE A 253 10.09 13.42 -11.64
CA ILE A 253 10.45 13.07 -10.26
C ILE A 253 11.68 12.15 -10.32
N TRP A 254 12.63 12.44 -9.43
CA TRP A 254 13.88 11.75 -9.09
C TRP A 254 15.14 12.16 -9.88
N TRP A 255 15.90 13.05 -9.22
CA TRP A 255 17.23 13.61 -9.49
C TRP A 255 17.34 14.83 -10.45
N MET A 256 17.46 16.01 -9.84
CA MET A 256 18.15 17.22 -10.34
C MET A 256 18.74 17.95 -9.11
N PRO A 257 19.94 18.55 -9.21
CA PRO A 257 20.67 19.11 -8.08
C PRO A 257 19.94 20.32 -7.47
N GLU A 258 20.15 20.51 -6.17
CA GLU A 258 19.57 21.54 -5.30
C GLU A 258 19.33 22.88 -5.98
N ARG A 259 18.09 23.11 -6.43
CA ARG A 259 17.40 24.40 -6.39
C ARG A 259 15.97 24.20 -6.92
N ALA A 260 15.00 24.51 -6.05
CA ALA A 260 13.55 24.63 -6.33
C ALA A 260 12.66 23.36 -6.28
N LEU A 261 12.71 22.62 -5.17
CA LEU A 261 11.58 21.79 -4.71
C LEU A 261 11.15 22.23 -3.30
N SER A 262 9.84 22.36 -3.05
CA SER A 262 9.31 22.33 -1.68
C SER A 262 9.12 20.85 -1.29
N SER A 263 10.21 20.16 -0.98
CA SER A 263 10.14 18.84 -0.35
C SER A 263 9.69 19.01 1.09
N THR A 264 8.56 18.43 1.48
CA THR A 264 8.32 18.14 2.90
C THR A 264 9.03 16.83 3.20
N SER A 265 10.34 16.91 3.49
CA SER A 265 10.96 15.84 4.28
C SER A 265 10.33 15.89 5.67
N SER A 266 10.04 14.73 6.24
CA SER A 266 9.74 14.68 7.67
C SER A 266 10.98 15.21 8.41
N PRO A 267 10.91 16.27 9.23
CA PRO A 267 12.12 16.94 9.78
C PRO A 267 12.95 16.08 10.75
N SER A 268 12.64 14.79 10.91
CA SER A 268 13.26 13.88 11.89
C SER A 268 14.41 13.02 11.33
N THR A 269 14.75 13.08 10.04
CA THR A 269 15.58 12.05 9.40
C THR A 269 17.06 12.41 9.13
N ALA A 270 17.62 13.44 9.77
CA ALA A 270 19.02 13.85 9.55
C ALA A 270 20.00 13.53 10.71
N THR A 271 19.55 12.82 11.74
CA THR A 271 20.40 12.29 12.82
C THR A 271 20.33 10.76 12.73
N PRO A 272 21.39 9.97 13.06
CA PRO A 272 21.22 8.53 13.25
C PRO A 272 20.19 8.33 14.36
N ALA A 273 18.93 8.16 13.98
CA ALA A 273 17.84 8.02 14.91
C ALA A 273 17.94 6.64 15.52
N SER A 274 18.49 6.59 16.75
CA SER A 274 18.36 5.43 17.62
C SER A 274 16.88 5.11 17.79
N MET A 275 16.52 3.83 17.69
CA MET A 275 15.18 3.37 18.08
C MET A 275 14.96 3.77 19.54
N THR A 276 13.94 4.59 19.79
CA THR A 276 13.59 4.95 21.16
C THR A 276 12.56 3.93 21.64
N ILE A 277 12.95 3.04 22.54
CA ILE A 277 12.01 2.06 23.13
C ILE A 277 10.94 2.84 23.91
N PRO A 278 9.64 2.73 23.58
CA PRO A 278 8.59 3.36 24.37
C PRO A 278 8.56 2.74 25.77
N THR A 279 8.93 3.49 26.81
CA THR A 279 8.72 3.09 28.21
C THR A 279 7.26 3.39 28.56
N SER A 280 6.47 2.38 28.95
CA SER A 280 5.03 2.52 29.14
C SER A 280 4.65 3.09 30.52
N SER A 281 3.41 3.61 30.57
CA SER A 281 2.52 3.94 31.70
C SER A 281 2.53 5.38 32.23
N GLY A 282 1.72 6.24 31.60
CA GLY A 282 1.15 7.48 32.14
C GLY A 282 -0.28 7.65 31.60
N PRO A 283 -1.21 8.26 32.34
CA PRO A 283 -2.63 8.22 32.03
C PRO A 283 -2.95 8.91 30.70
N SER A 284 -4.02 8.44 30.06
CA SER A 284 -4.62 8.97 28.84
C SER A 284 -4.77 10.49 28.86
N ASP A 285 -3.92 11.21 28.13
CA ASP A 285 -4.21 12.58 27.68
C ASP A 285 -4.93 12.52 26.33
N SER A 286 -6.15 11.99 26.37
CA SER A 286 -7.18 12.26 25.36
C SER A 286 -7.99 13.48 25.78
N SER A 287 -7.32 14.62 25.98
CA SER A 287 -7.99 15.90 26.22
C SER A 287 -7.05 17.03 25.76
N GLY A 288 -7.12 17.40 24.48
CA GLY A 288 -6.32 18.52 24.01
C GLY A 288 -6.16 18.75 22.52
N CYS A 289 -7.03 18.22 21.65
CA CYS A 289 -7.07 18.68 20.25
C CYS A 289 -8.26 19.63 20.05
N ALA A 290 -8.14 20.82 20.64
CA ALA A 290 -9.03 21.94 20.35
C ALA A 290 -8.95 22.26 18.85
N ARG A 291 -10.11 22.36 18.19
CA ARG A 291 -10.25 22.86 16.83
C ARG A 291 -9.56 24.22 16.74
N LYS A 292 -8.54 24.34 15.89
CA LYS A 292 -8.05 25.67 15.48
C LYS A 292 -9.11 26.33 14.58
N PRO A 293 -9.53 27.57 14.86
CA PRO A 293 -10.49 28.28 14.03
C PRO A 293 -9.82 28.75 12.73
N THR A 294 -10.54 28.62 11.62
CA THR A 294 -10.25 29.22 10.31
C THR A 294 -10.35 30.75 10.38
N PRO A 295 -9.35 31.53 9.93
CA PRO A 295 -9.48 32.98 9.89
C PRO A 295 -10.13 33.44 8.58
N GLY A 296 -11.21 34.23 8.72
CA GLY A 296 -11.53 35.34 7.83
C GLY A 296 -12.54 35.10 6.69
N CYS A 297 -13.83 35.32 6.99
CA CYS A 297 -14.74 36.02 6.06
C CYS A 297 -15.64 36.96 6.89
N PRO A 298 -15.88 38.21 6.48
CA PRO A 298 -16.54 39.22 7.31
C PRO A 298 -18.06 39.03 7.34
N SER A 299 -18.64 39.30 8.49
CA SER A 299 -20.07 39.44 8.74
C SER A 299 -20.67 40.67 8.04
N VAL A 300 -21.76 40.46 7.33
CA VAL A 300 -22.82 41.43 7.05
C VAL A 300 -24.11 40.62 7.29
N GLY A 301 -25.05 40.94 8.18
CA GLY A 301 -25.47 42.21 8.73
C GLY A 301 -26.97 42.34 8.40
N ALA A 302 -27.80 42.09 9.41
CA ALA A 302 -29.29 42.12 9.49
C ALA A 302 -29.96 40.74 9.59
#